data_AF-A0A087U281-F1
#
_entry.id   AF-A0A087U281-F1
#
_cell.length_a   1.000
_cell.length_b   1.000
_cell.length_c   1.000
_cell.angle_alpha   90.00
_cell.angle_beta   90.00
_cell.angle_gamma   90.00
#
_symmetry.space_group_name_H-M   'P 1'
#
loop_
_entity.id
_entity.type
_entity.pdbx_description
1 polymer ?
#
loop_
_entity_poly.entity_id
_entity_poly.type
_entity_poly.pdbx_seq_one_letter_code
_entity_poly.pdbx_strand_id
1 'polypeptide(L)'
;MSLRLRTAQSPEEKFRTNVFFRILDTAWTSLNERFDAMKNHCDNFSFQGNLSAIDNANLKIKCIKLEKLLQWGDNKDINAEELYDEIVASKDIFTAVMNDPFDILNLIVSNNLCFLNFKIVLGILLSIPVNVASSKRSFSRLKLIKTYLRSSIAGKTHKSSFDCH
;
A
#
# COMPACT_ATOMS: atom_id res chain seq x y z
N MET A 1 -23.29 19.98 44.62
CA MET A 1 -23.49 19.79 43.17
C MET A 1 -22.32 20.45 42.44
N SER A 2 -21.24 19.69 42.23
CA SER A 2 -19.99 20.20 41.63
C SER A 2 -20.19 20.37 40.12
N LEU A 3 -20.39 21.62 39.69
CA LEU A 3 -20.39 22.00 38.29
C LEU A 3 -18.97 21.79 37.75
N ARG A 4 -18.76 20.70 37.00
CA ARG A 4 -17.60 20.55 36.12
C ARG A 4 -17.62 21.70 35.12
N LEU A 5 -16.84 22.75 35.38
CA LEU A 5 -16.46 23.73 34.37
C LEU A 5 -15.80 22.95 33.23
N ARG A 6 -16.54 22.74 32.13
CA ARG A 6 -15.90 22.42 30.85
C ARG A 6 -15.05 23.64 30.53
N THR A 7 -13.74 23.50 30.68
CA THR A 7 -12.79 24.50 30.22
C THR A 7 -13.13 24.80 28.76
N ALA A 8 -13.39 26.07 28.46
CA ALA A 8 -13.67 26.51 27.10
C ALA A 8 -12.41 26.23 26.26
N GLN A 9 -12.45 25.18 25.45
CA GLN A 9 -11.36 24.86 24.54
C GLN A 9 -11.11 26.05 23.61
N SER A 10 -9.84 26.45 23.50
CA SER A 10 -9.45 27.55 22.63
C SER A 10 -9.83 27.23 21.17
N PRO A 11 -9.98 28.25 20.30
CA PRO A 11 -10.18 28.03 18.88
C PRO A 11 -9.12 27.11 18.27
N GLU A 12 -7.86 27.21 18.72
CA GLU A 12 -6.79 26.31 18.28
C GLU A 12 -7.01 24.86 18.74
N GLU A 13 -7.45 24.64 19.98
CA GLU A 13 -7.75 23.28 20.48
C GLU A 13 -8.92 22.65 19.73
N LYS A 14 -9.98 23.41 19.44
CA LYS A 14 -11.14 22.94 18.66
C LYS A 14 -10.76 22.62 17.22
N PHE A 15 -10.00 23.49 16.56
CA PHE A 15 -9.49 23.22 15.20
C PHE A 15 -8.63 21.95 15.20
N ARG A 16 -7.73 21.82 16.17
CA ARG A 16 -6.78 20.71 16.20
C ARG A 16 -7.43 19.36 16.51
N THR A 17 -8.43 19.33 17.38
CA THR A 17 -9.15 18.08 17.72
C THR A 17 -10.20 17.72 16.68
N ASN A 18 -11.02 18.67 16.22
CA ASN A 18 -12.15 18.38 15.34
C ASN A 18 -11.78 18.34 13.86
N VAL A 19 -10.70 19.02 13.46
CA VAL A 19 -10.26 19.12 12.06
C VAL A 19 -8.95 18.37 11.87
N PHE A 20 -7.86 18.80 12.50
CA PHE A 20 -6.53 18.27 12.22
C PHE A 20 -6.39 16.77 12.56
N PHE A 21 -6.70 16.36 13.80
CA PHE A 21 -6.62 14.94 14.16
C PHE A 21 -7.62 14.08 13.40
N ARG A 22 -8.79 14.61 13.07
CA ARG A 22 -9.78 13.89 12.27
C ARG A 22 -9.28 13.62 10.86
N ILE A 23 -8.70 14.62 10.18
CA ILE A 23 -8.08 14.44 8.86
C ILE A 23 -6.94 13.42 8.94
N LEU A 24 -6.10 13.49 9.97
CA LEU A 24 -5.00 12.54 10.16
C LEU A 24 -5.50 11.11 10.38
N ASP A 25 -6.53 10.93 11.19
CA ASP A 25 -7.09 9.61 11.47
C ASP A 25 -7.83 9.04 10.25
N THR A 26 -8.53 9.87 9.47
CA THR A 26 -9.13 9.45 8.20
C THR A 26 -8.07 9.07 7.17
N ALA A 27 -7.02 9.87 7.01
CA ALA A 27 -5.91 9.54 6.12
C ALA A 27 -5.20 8.25 6.56
N TRP A 28 -5.03 8.03 7.87
CA TRP A 28 -4.45 6.82 8.44
C TRP A 28 -5.28 5.58 8.12
N THR A 29 -6.59 5.61 8.38
CA THR A 29 -7.48 4.47 8.13
C THR A 29 -7.55 4.13 6.65
N SER A 30 -7.79 5.14 5.79
CA SER A 30 -7.88 4.94 4.35
C SER A 30 -6.59 4.36 3.75
N LEU A 31 -5.42 4.75 4.27
CA LEU A 31 -4.15 4.22 3.79
C LEU A 31 -3.82 2.84 4.34
N ASN A 32 -4.23 2.50 5.57
CA ASN A 32 -4.13 1.11 6.05
C ASN A 32 -5.02 0.14 5.27
N GLU A 33 -6.25 0.54 4.96
CA GLU A 33 -7.14 -0.23 4.10
C GLU A 33 -6.48 -0.48 2.73
N ARG A 34 -5.81 0.54 2.17
CA ARG A 34 -5.02 0.38 0.94
C ARG A 34 -3.82 -0.55 1.13
N PHE A 35 -3.12 -0.54 2.27
CA PHE A 35 -2.02 -1.48 2.52
C PHE A 35 -2.49 -2.93 2.63
N ASP A 36 -3.59 -3.17 3.32
CA ASP A 36 -4.14 -4.51 3.50
C ASP A 36 -4.70 -5.04 2.18
N ALA A 37 -5.42 -4.21 1.42
CA ALA A 37 -5.82 -4.53 0.06
C ALA A 37 -4.59 -4.86 -0.81
N MET A 38 -3.55 -4.04 -0.75
CA MET A 38 -2.33 -4.21 -1.55
C MET A 38 -1.49 -5.43 -1.14
N LYS A 39 -1.51 -5.82 0.14
CA LYS A 39 -0.92 -7.08 0.61
C LYS A 39 -1.69 -8.29 0.10
N ASN A 40 -3.03 -8.24 0.18
CA ASN A 40 -3.89 -9.27 -0.40
C ASN A 40 -3.69 -9.37 -1.92
N HIS A 41 -3.47 -8.25 -2.61
CA HIS A 41 -3.10 -8.26 -4.02
C HIS A 41 -1.76 -8.98 -4.21
N CYS A 42 -0.70 -8.65 -3.46
CA CYS A 42 0.57 -9.37 -3.55
C CYS A 42 0.43 -10.89 -3.40
N ASP A 43 -0.43 -11.38 -2.51
CA ASP A 43 -0.67 -12.81 -2.32
C ASP A 43 -1.44 -13.45 -3.51
N ASN A 44 -2.21 -12.66 -4.26
CA ASN A 44 -2.85 -13.10 -5.51
C ASN A 44 -1.90 -13.04 -6.71
N PHE A 45 -1.02 -12.02 -6.73
CA PHE A 45 0.04 -11.81 -7.73
C PHE A 45 1.24 -12.72 -7.50
N SER A 46 1.37 -13.32 -6.32
CA SER A 46 2.47 -14.22 -6.03
C SER A 46 2.31 -15.48 -6.87
N PHE A 47 3.02 -15.49 -7.99
CA PHE A 47 3.54 -16.70 -8.59
C PHE A 47 4.63 -17.25 -7.65
N GLN A 48 4.25 -17.52 -6.39
CA GLN A 48 5.13 -18.01 -5.35
C GLN A 48 5.43 -19.47 -5.69
N GLY A 49 6.66 -19.70 -6.13
CA GLY A 49 7.12 -21.00 -6.62
C GLY A 49 7.44 -20.95 -8.11
N ASN A 50 8.22 -21.94 -8.54
CA ASN A 50 8.63 -22.11 -9.93
C ASN A 50 7.42 -21.94 -10.85
N LEU A 51 7.46 -20.98 -11.80
CA LEU A 51 6.39 -20.78 -12.79
C LEU A 51 6.05 -22.09 -13.52
N SER A 52 7.01 -23.02 -13.63
CA SER A 52 6.81 -24.35 -14.20
C SER A 52 5.91 -25.27 -13.35
N ALA A 53 5.81 -25.04 -12.04
CA ALA A 53 5.03 -25.87 -11.11
C ALA A 53 3.56 -25.44 -10.99
N ILE A 54 3.17 -24.30 -11.57
CA ILE A 54 1.79 -23.82 -11.55
C ILE A 54 1.01 -24.52 -12.66
N ASP A 55 0.01 -25.31 -12.27
CA ASP A 55 -0.95 -25.91 -13.19
C ASP A 55 -1.64 -24.85 -14.07
N ASN A 56 -1.86 -25.20 -15.34
CA ASN A 56 -2.38 -24.27 -16.35
C ASN A 56 -3.82 -23.85 -16.07
N ALA A 57 -4.68 -24.74 -15.55
CA ALA A 57 -6.05 -24.37 -15.21
C ALA A 57 -6.07 -23.38 -14.04
N ASN A 58 -5.24 -23.62 -13.01
CA ASN A 58 -5.10 -22.71 -11.88
C ASN A 58 -4.49 -21.36 -12.29
N LEU A 59 -3.54 -21.35 -13.24
CA LEU A 59 -2.94 -20.14 -13.80
C LEU A 59 -3.99 -19.25 -14.47
N LYS A 60 -4.87 -19.84 -15.29
CA LYS A 60 -5.93 -19.09 -15.98
C LYS A 60 -6.91 -18.45 -15.00
N ILE A 61 -7.29 -19.16 -13.94
CA ILE A 61 -8.12 -18.61 -12.86
C ILE A 61 -7.43 -17.43 -12.18
N LYS A 62 -6.12 -17.52 -11.92
CA LYS A 62 -5.35 -16.41 -11.35
C LYS A 62 -5.33 -15.18 -12.28
N CYS A 63 -5.12 -15.38 -13.59
CA CYS A 63 -5.13 -14.27 -14.56
C CYS A 63 -6.48 -13.55 -14.62
N ILE A 64 -7.59 -14.30 -14.61
CA ILE A 64 -8.95 -13.73 -14.60
C ILE A 64 -9.22 -12.96 -13.30
N LYS A 65 -8.79 -13.50 -12.15
CA LYS A 65 -8.88 -12.77 -10.88
C LYS A 65 -8.08 -11.48 -10.93
N LEU A 66 -6.89 -11.51 -11.54
CA LEU A 66 -6.02 -10.36 -11.65
C LEU A 66 -6.60 -9.24 -12.50
N GLU A 67 -7.16 -9.58 -13.65
CA GLU A 67 -7.85 -8.63 -14.52
C GLU A 67 -8.97 -7.92 -13.77
N LYS A 68 -9.78 -8.67 -13.02
CA LYS A 68 -10.86 -8.09 -12.21
C LYS A 68 -10.35 -7.17 -11.09
N LEU A 69 -9.18 -7.47 -10.53
CA LEU A 69 -8.54 -6.64 -9.50
C LEU A 69 -7.97 -5.34 -10.09
N LEU A 70 -7.50 -5.39 -11.34
CA LEU A 70 -6.95 -4.27 -12.09
C LEU A 70 -7.98 -3.65 -13.06
N GLN A 71 -9.26 -3.82 -12.77
CA GLN A 71 -10.36 -3.24 -13.53
C GLN A 71 -10.93 -2.04 -12.77
N TRP A 72 -11.10 -0.92 -13.49
CA TRP A 72 -11.81 0.25 -13.00
C TRP A 72 -12.92 0.64 -13.98
N GLY A 73 -14.17 0.38 -13.60
CA GLY A 73 -15.31 0.55 -14.50
C GLY A 73 -15.20 -0.38 -15.70
N ASP A 74 -15.24 0.18 -16.91
CA ASP A 74 -15.10 -0.58 -18.15
C ASP A 74 -13.64 -0.73 -18.63
N ASN A 75 -12.70 -0.02 -17.98
CA ASN A 75 -11.29 -0.05 -18.34
C ASN A 75 -10.55 -1.13 -17.53
N LYS A 76 -9.67 -1.85 -18.21
CA LYS A 76 -8.82 -2.90 -17.61
C LYS A 76 -7.36 -2.59 -17.92
N ASP A 77 -6.50 -2.66 -16.92
CA ASP A 77 -5.05 -2.43 -17.13
C ASP A 77 -4.36 -3.62 -17.82
N ILE A 78 -4.97 -4.80 -17.77
CA ILE A 78 -4.46 -6.04 -18.36
C ILE A 78 -5.58 -6.85 -19.02
N ASN A 79 -5.21 -7.70 -19.98
CA ASN A 79 -6.07 -8.73 -20.56
C ASN A 79 -5.68 -10.10 -19.98
N ALA A 80 -6.66 -10.80 -19.39
CA ALA A 80 -6.41 -12.09 -18.73
C ALA A 80 -5.96 -13.21 -19.69
N GLU A 81 -6.48 -13.23 -20.92
CA GLU A 81 -6.15 -14.27 -21.91
C GLU A 81 -4.74 -14.04 -22.45
N GLU A 82 -4.41 -12.80 -22.84
CA GLU A 82 -3.07 -12.44 -23.30
C GLU A 82 -2.03 -12.66 -22.20
N LEU A 83 -2.34 -12.28 -20.95
CA LEU A 83 -1.46 -12.53 -19.81
C LEU A 83 -1.21 -14.03 -19.62
N TYR A 84 -2.23 -14.86 -19.74
CA TYR A 84 -2.09 -16.31 -19.63
C TYR A 84 -1.15 -16.85 -20.71
N ASP A 85 -1.36 -16.46 -21.96
CA ASP A 85 -0.54 -16.89 -23.10
C ASP A 85 0.91 -16.41 -22.96
N GLU A 86 1.12 -15.15 -22.58
CA GLU A 86 2.44 -14.58 -22.31
C GLU A 86 3.15 -15.36 -21.19
N ILE A 87 2.46 -15.66 -20.08
CA ILE A 87 3.05 -16.44 -18.98
C ILE A 87 3.39 -17.86 -19.43
N VAL A 88 2.50 -18.54 -20.17
CA VAL A 88 2.78 -19.90 -20.66
C VAL A 88 3.98 -19.91 -21.61
N ALA A 89 4.05 -18.98 -22.57
CA ALA A 89 5.21 -18.84 -23.45
C ALA A 89 6.50 -18.50 -22.67
N SER A 90 6.36 -17.74 -21.58
CA SER A 90 7.47 -17.39 -20.70
C SER A 90 7.99 -18.57 -19.89
N LYS A 91 7.15 -19.58 -19.57
CA LYS A 91 7.57 -20.76 -18.80
C LYS A 91 8.72 -21.48 -19.51
N ASP A 92 8.60 -21.70 -20.81
CA ASP A 92 9.63 -22.41 -21.59
C ASP A 92 10.95 -21.62 -21.66
N ILE A 93 10.88 -20.28 -21.57
CA ILE A 93 12.04 -19.39 -21.65
C ILE A 93 12.72 -19.25 -20.28
N PHE A 94 11.94 -19.22 -19.19
CA PHE A 94 12.43 -18.84 -17.85
C PHE A 94 12.55 -20.01 -16.86
N THR A 95 12.18 -21.24 -17.25
CA THR A 95 12.21 -22.47 -16.43
C THR A 95 13.57 -22.80 -15.78
N ALA A 96 14.67 -22.25 -16.28
CA ALA A 96 16.01 -22.59 -15.82
C ALA A 96 16.68 -21.54 -14.91
N VAL A 97 16.20 -20.30 -14.83
CA VAL A 97 17.06 -19.19 -14.37
C VAL A 97 16.54 -18.44 -13.15
N MET A 98 15.24 -18.17 -12.97
CA MET A 98 14.85 -17.10 -12.04
C MET A 98 13.61 -17.40 -11.19
N ASN A 99 13.77 -17.29 -9.87
CA ASN A 99 12.67 -17.18 -8.91
C ASN A 99 12.34 -15.71 -8.59
N ASP A 100 13.14 -14.76 -9.08
CA ASP A 100 13.01 -13.35 -8.74
C ASP A 100 12.24 -12.56 -9.83
N PRO A 101 11.13 -11.89 -9.50
CA PRO A 101 10.34 -11.11 -10.45
C PRO A 101 11.12 -9.96 -11.12
N PHE A 102 12.12 -9.39 -10.47
CA PHE A 102 12.93 -8.30 -11.06
C PHE A 102 13.84 -8.83 -12.16
N ASP A 103 14.46 -9.98 -11.95
CA ASP A 103 15.26 -10.65 -12.97
C ASP A 103 14.44 -11.07 -14.20
N ILE A 104 13.21 -11.58 -13.99
CA ILE A 104 12.27 -11.88 -15.08
C ILE A 104 11.96 -10.60 -15.87
N LEU A 105 11.61 -9.50 -15.19
CA LEU A 105 11.31 -8.23 -15.86
C LEU A 105 12.51 -7.72 -16.67
N ASN A 106 13.72 -7.75 -16.11
CA ASN A 106 14.94 -7.31 -16.80
C ASN A 106 15.22 -8.13 -18.05
N LEU A 107 15.00 -9.44 -18.03
CA LEU A 107 15.17 -10.29 -19.21
C LEU A 107 14.16 -9.95 -20.31
N ILE A 108 12.89 -9.76 -19.95
CA ILE A 108 11.86 -9.40 -20.92
C ILE A 108 12.18 -8.05 -21.57
N VAL A 109 12.67 -7.08 -20.79
CA VAL A 109 13.08 -5.76 -21.30
C VAL A 109 14.35 -5.85 -22.15
N SER A 110 15.38 -6.54 -21.67
CA SER A 110 16.69 -6.62 -22.35
C SER A 110 16.62 -7.37 -23.68
N ASN A 111 15.76 -8.39 -23.77
CA ASN A 111 15.54 -9.16 -25.00
C ASN A 111 14.40 -8.61 -25.86
N ASN A 112 13.82 -7.46 -25.48
CA ASN A 112 12.69 -6.82 -26.16
C ASN A 112 11.52 -7.78 -26.46
N LEU A 113 11.21 -8.66 -25.51
CA LEU A 113 10.13 -9.63 -25.66
C LEU A 113 8.76 -8.93 -25.58
N CYS A 114 7.83 -9.32 -26.45
CA CYS A 114 6.49 -8.74 -26.55
C CYS A 114 5.52 -9.29 -25.49
N PHE A 115 5.93 -9.33 -24.22
CA PHE A 115 5.08 -9.75 -23.09
C PHE A 115 4.56 -8.53 -22.33
N LEU A 116 3.62 -7.80 -22.93
CA LEU A 116 3.18 -6.49 -22.43
C LEU A 116 2.37 -6.62 -21.15
N ASN A 117 1.39 -7.52 -21.11
CA ASN A 117 0.56 -7.73 -19.93
C ASN A 117 1.40 -8.24 -18.75
N PHE A 118 2.36 -9.12 -19.02
CA PHE A 118 3.25 -9.68 -18.02
C PHE A 118 4.23 -8.63 -17.49
N LYS A 119 4.76 -7.74 -18.34
CA LYS A 119 5.55 -6.57 -17.91
C LYS A 119 4.77 -5.67 -16.95
N ILE A 120 3.51 -5.36 -17.27
CA ILE A 120 2.65 -4.53 -16.42
C ILE A 120 2.47 -5.18 -15.04
N VAL A 121 2.12 -6.47 -15.05
CA VAL A 121 1.95 -7.28 -13.83
C VAL A 121 3.20 -7.29 -12.95
N LEU A 122 4.37 -7.55 -13.54
CA LEU A 122 5.66 -7.53 -12.83
C LEU A 122 6.01 -6.14 -12.31
N GLY A 123 5.76 -5.09 -13.09
CA GLY A 123 6.00 -3.70 -12.68
C GLY A 123 5.14 -3.29 -11.48
N ILE A 124 3.86 -3.67 -11.48
CA ILE A 124 2.96 -3.46 -10.33
C ILE A 124 3.50 -4.22 -9.12
N LEU A 125 3.82 -5.52 -9.27
CA LEU A 125 4.35 -6.35 -8.19
C LEU A 125 5.61 -5.77 -7.54
N LEU A 126 6.57 -5.30 -8.34
CA LEU A 126 7.83 -4.74 -7.87
C LEU A 126 7.68 -3.35 -7.25
N SER A 127 6.67 -2.58 -7.66
CA SER A 127 6.38 -1.24 -7.11
C SER A 127 5.71 -1.29 -5.74
N ILE A 128 5.00 -2.39 -5.43
CA ILE A 128 4.26 -2.52 -4.18
C ILE A 128 5.18 -2.44 -2.94
N PRO A 129 6.27 -3.23 -2.80
CA PRO A 129 7.16 -3.13 -1.66
C PRO A 129 7.73 -1.72 -1.43
N VAL A 130 8.05 -1.02 -2.52
CA VAL A 130 8.58 0.35 -2.50
C VAL A 130 7.52 1.32 -1.95
N ASN A 131 6.29 1.24 -2.44
CA ASN A 131 5.17 2.06 -1.95
C ASN A 131 4.83 1.76 -0.49
N VAL A 132 4.81 0.49 -0.09
CA VAL A 132 4.58 0.07 1.30
C VAL A 132 5.66 0.65 2.22
N ALA A 133 6.93 0.51 1.85
CA ALA A 133 8.04 1.00 2.67
C ALA A 133 8.05 2.53 2.78
N SER A 134 7.90 3.24 1.66
CA SER A 134 7.85 4.71 1.61
C SER A 134 6.71 5.27 2.48
N SER A 135 5.54 4.65 2.35
CA SER A 135 4.38 5.07 3.13
C SER A 135 4.54 4.77 4.61
N LYS A 136 4.96 3.55 5.00
CA LYS A 136 5.25 3.20 6.41
C LYS A 136 6.25 4.18 7.04
N ARG A 137 7.28 4.57 6.29
CA ARG A 137 8.28 5.56 6.73
C ARG A 137 7.66 6.94 6.96
N SER A 138 6.88 7.42 5.99
CA SER A 138 6.17 8.70 6.07
C SER A 138 5.20 8.74 7.25
N PHE A 139 4.51 7.63 7.51
CA PHE A 139 3.57 7.48 8.60
C PHE A 139 4.21 7.38 9.97
N SER A 140 5.36 6.72 10.10
CA SER A 140 6.13 6.71 11.35
C SER A 140 6.49 8.15 11.78
N ARG A 141 6.87 9.00 10.82
CA ARG A 141 7.12 10.42 11.06
C ARG A 141 5.86 11.16 11.49
N LEU A 142 4.73 10.91 10.84
CA LEU A 142 3.45 11.52 11.21
C LEU A 142 3.01 11.14 12.63
N LYS A 143 3.21 9.88 13.02
CA LYS A 143 2.95 9.41 14.38
C LYS A 143 3.81 10.12 15.42
N LEU A 144 5.09 10.33 15.14
CA LEU A 144 5.99 11.12 15.99
C LEU A 144 5.51 12.57 16.14
N ILE A 145 5.11 13.22 15.04
CA ILE A 145 4.57 14.58 15.06
C ILE A 145 3.28 14.64 15.90
N LYS A 146 2.35 13.70 15.70
CA LYS A 146 1.11 13.59 16.48
C LYS A 146 1.41 13.46 17.98
N THR A 147 2.36 12.60 18.36
CA THR A 147 2.77 12.39 19.75
C THR A 147 3.44 13.64 20.34
N TYR A 148 4.41 14.22 19.66
CA TYR A 148 5.11 15.43 20.10
C TYR A 148 4.13 16.57 20.39
N LEU A 149 3.22 16.82 19.44
CA LEU A 149 2.21 17.86 19.57
C LEU A 149 1.31 17.59 20.79
N ARG A 150 0.93 16.33 21.06
CA ARG A 150 0.08 15.95 22.20
C ARG A 150 0.81 16.15 23.54
N SER A 151 2.10 15.82 23.61
CA SER A 151 2.92 15.95 24.82
C SER A 151 3.30 17.40 25.14
N SER A 152 3.62 18.22 24.12
CA SER A 152 4.02 19.62 24.33
C SER A 152 2.89 20.51 24.87
N ILE A 153 1.62 20.05 24.81
CA ILE A 153 0.46 20.76 25.36
C ILE A 153 0.13 20.30 26.78
N ALA A 154 0.29 19.01 27.10
CA ALA A 154 0.13 18.51 28.46
C ALA A 154 1.12 19.16 29.45
N GLY A 155 2.28 19.61 28.97
CA GLY A 155 3.24 20.37 29.78
C GLY A 155 2.95 21.87 29.92
N LYS A 156 2.05 22.46 29.11
CA LYS A 156 1.73 23.89 29.15
C LYS A 156 0.55 24.25 30.05
N THR A 157 -0.28 23.28 30.45
CA THR A 157 -1.40 23.48 31.38
C THR A 157 -1.01 23.39 32.86
N HIS A 158 0.26 23.13 33.19
CA HIS A 158 0.73 23.00 34.58
C HIS A 158 1.72 24.10 35.05
N LYS A 159 1.92 25.18 34.27
CA LYS A 159 2.91 26.22 34.57
C LYS A 159 2.38 27.64 34.63
N SER A 160 1.17 27.83 35.20
CA SER A 160 0.59 29.17 35.44
C SER A 160 -0.04 29.34 36.83
N SER A 161 0.54 28.70 37.85
CA SER A 161 0.31 29.06 39.26
C SER A 161 1.58 28.75 40.02
N PHE A 162 2.43 29.76 40.19
CA PHE A 162 3.33 30.02 41.30
C PHE A 162 4.21 31.16 40.83
N ASP A 163 3.84 32.38 41.24
CA ASP A 163 4.76 33.46 41.63
C ASP A 163 3.93 34.73 41.91
N CYS A 164 3.46 34.82 43.16
CA CYS A 164 3.15 36.07 43.82
C CYS A 164 3.62 35.93 45.28
N HIS A 165 4.82 36.43 45.55
CA HIS A 165 5.20 37.00 46.83
C HIS A 165 5.92 38.32 46.56
#